data_AF-A0A840CIN6-F1
#
_entry.id   AF-A0A840CIN6-F1
#
_cell.length_a   1.000
_cell.length_b   1.000
_cell.length_c   1.000
_cell.angle_alpha   90.00
_cell.angle_beta   90.00
_cell.angle_gamma   90.00
#
_symmetry.space_group_name_H-M   'P 1'
#
loop_
_entity.id
_entity.type
_entity.pdbx_description
1 polymer ?
#
loop_
_entity_poly.entity_id
_entity_poly.type
_entity_poly.pdbx_seq_one_letter_code
_entity_poly.pdbx_strand_id
1 'polypeptide(L)' 'MITRLILGAAALGAIALFRKPRTPEPELPVRDAGPSQMRNPPPTWDRTDEAIDESFPASDPPGTY' A
#
# COMPACT_ATOMS: atom_id res chain seq x y z
N MET A 1 -46.22 15.46 1.09
CA MET A 1 -45.02 16.17 1.60
C MET A 1 -44.15 15.30 2.52
N ILE A 2 -44.73 14.34 3.26
CA ILE A 2 -44.01 13.46 4.20
C ILE A 2 -43.11 12.41 3.52
N THR A 3 -43.45 11.93 2.32
CA THR A 3 -42.71 10.89 1.59
C THR A 3 -41.31 11.31 1.13
N ARG A 4 -41.05 12.61 0.95
CA ARG A 4 -39.73 13.14 0.60
C ARG A 4 -38.78 13.22 1.79
N LEU A 5 -39.31 13.36 3.01
CA LEU A 5 -38.53 13.40 4.25
C LEU A 5 -38.00 12.00 4.62
N ILE A 6 -38.83 10.96 4.44
CA ILE A 6 -38.43 9.56 4.73
C ILE A 6 -37.33 9.10 3.77
N LEU A 7 -37.42 9.47 2.48
CA LEU A 7 -36.40 9.12 1.48
C LEU A 7 -35.05 9.82 1.74
N GLY A 8 -35.06 11.08 2.21
CA GLY A 8 -33.85 11.81 2.59
C GLY A 8 -33.14 11.23 3.81
N ALA A 9 -33.90 10.80 4.83
CA ALA A 9 -33.34 10.14 6.02
C ALA A 9 -32.74 8.77 5.71
N ALA A 10 -33.39 7.99 4.83
CA ALA A 10 -32.86 6.69 4.39
C ALA A 10 -31.56 6.82 3.58
N ALA A 11 -31.45 7.85 2.72
CA ALA A 11 -30.24 8.12 1.95
C ALA A 11 -29.05 8.53 2.83
N LEU A 12 -29.28 9.36 3.86
CA LEU A 12 -28.24 9.74 4.82
C LEU A 12 -27.76 8.56 5.69
N GLY A 13 -28.70 7.71 6.14
CA GLY A 13 -28.36 6.49 6.87
C GLY A 13 -27.52 5.51 6.05
N ALA A 14 -27.84 5.33 4.77
CA ALA A 14 -27.08 4.48 3.87
C ALA A 14 -25.64 4.99 3.66
N ILE A 15 -25.45 6.30 3.42
CA ILE A 15 -24.11 6.91 3.24
C ILE A 15 -23.23 6.71 4.50
N ALA A 16 -23.82 6.81 5.69
CA ALA A 16 -23.09 6.57 6.95
C ALA A 16 -22.69 5.10 7.11
N LEU A 17 -23.55 4.15 6.71
CA LEU A 17 -23.27 2.71 6.74
C LEU A 17 -22.18 2.28 5.74
N PHE A 18 -22.06 2.96 4.59
CA PHE A 18 -21.03 2.64 3.60
C PHE A 18 -19.66 3.26 3.91
N ARG A 19 -19.55 4.21 4.85
CA ARG A 19 -18.25 4.76 5.29
C ARG A 19 -17.64 3.91 6.39
N LYS A 20 -17.07 2.75 6.02
CA LYS A 20 -16.14 2.03 6.90
C LYS A 20 -14.84 2.85 6.98
N PRO A 21 -14.46 3.39 8.16
CA PRO A 21 -13.15 4.04 8.30
C PRO A 21 -12.06 2.99 8.03
N ARG A 22 -11.11 3.31 7.15
CA ARG A 22 -9.90 2.49 7.02
C ARG A 22 -9.03 2.80 8.23
N THR A 23 -8.77 1.80 9.05
CA THR A 23 -7.64 1.89 9.99
C THR A 23 -6.37 1.94 9.12
N PRO A 24 -5.50 2.94 9.29
CA PRO A 24 -4.18 2.89 8.66
C PRO A 24 -3.50 1.59 9.08
N GLU A 25 -3.01 0.82 8.12
CA GLU A 25 -2.11 -0.29 8.43
C GLU A 25 -0.89 0.29 9.17
N PRO A 26 -0.34 -0.40 10.18
CA PRO A 26 0.92 0.00 10.78
C PRO A 26 2.00 0.11 9.70
N GLU A 27 2.70 1.23 9.62
CA GLU A 27 3.87 1.35 8.74
C GLU A 27 4.95 0.39 9.25
N LEU A 28 5.21 -0.66 8.48
CA LEU A 28 6.31 -1.59 8.76
C LEU A 28 7.61 -0.95 8.28
N PRO A 29 8.71 -1.09 9.05
CA PRO A 29 10.00 -0.59 8.62
C PRO A 29 10.42 -1.28 7.32
N VAL A 30 10.76 -0.48 6.31
CA VAL A 30 11.40 -0.94 5.08
C VAL A 30 12.86 -1.23 5.41
N ARG A 31 13.37 -2.40 5.00
CA ARG A 31 14.79 -2.75 5.19
C ARG A 31 15.65 -2.04 4.16
N ASP A 32 16.93 -1.85 4.48
CA ASP A 32 17.92 -1.45 3.49
C ASP A 32 18.08 -2.51 2.39
N ALA A 33 18.54 -2.10 1.22
CA ALA A 33 18.84 -2.98 0.11
C ALA A 33 20.14 -3.79 0.35
N GLY A 34 20.27 -4.90 -0.37
CA GLY A 34 21.51 -5.66 -0.48
C GLY A 34 21.52 -6.99 0.28
N PRO A 35 22.48 -7.86 -0.05
CA PRO A 35 22.52 -9.23 0.45
C PRO A 35 22.82 -9.29 1.96
N SER A 36 23.45 -8.27 2.54
CA SER A 36 23.71 -8.19 3.98
C SER A 36 22.43 -8.07 4.82
N GLN A 37 21.34 -7.60 4.20
CA GLN A 37 20.02 -7.45 4.82
C GLN A 37 19.14 -8.68 4.61
N MET A 38 19.65 -9.71 3.92
CA MET A 38 18.93 -10.95 3.65
C MET A 38 19.27 -12.02 4.68
N ARG A 39 18.24 -12.75 5.13
CA ARG A 39 18.43 -13.93 5.99
C ARG A 39 19.21 -15.04 5.28
N ASN A 40 18.97 -15.21 3.98
CA ASN A 40 19.60 -16.21 3.13
C ASN A 40 20.04 -15.53 1.82
N PRO A 41 21.21 -14.88 1.81
CA PRO A 41 21.67 -14.17 0.62
C PRO A 41 22.01 -15.15 -0.51
N PRO A 42 21.83 -14.76 -1.78
CA PRO A 42 22.31 -15.53 -2.92
C PRO A 42 23.85 -15.54 -2.96
N PRO A 43 24.47 -16.56 -3.57
CA PRO A 43 25.93 -16.65 -3.68
C PRO A 43 26.52 -15.57 -4.62
N THR A 44 25.71 -15.00 -5.50
CA THR A 44 26.08 -13.93 -6.43
C THR A 44 25.09 -12.78 -6.28
N TRP A 45 25.57 -11.56 -6.44
CA TRP A 45 24.78 -10.34 -6.39
C TRP A 45 25.30 -9.38 -7.45
N ASP A 46 24.46 -9.02 -8.41
CA ASP A 46 24.82 -8.10 -9.47
C ASP A 46 24.11 -6.75 -9.33
N ARG A 47 24.36 -5.85 -10.29
CA ARG A 47 23.77 -4.50 -10.27
C ARG A 47 22.27 -4.50 -10.54
N THR A 48 21.78 -5.50 -11.27
CA THR A 48 20.35 -5.66 -11.54
C THR A 48 19.65 -6.11 -10.27
N ASP A 49 20.24 -7.04 -9.52
CA ASP A 49 19.74 -7.48 -8.22
C ASP A 49 19.61 -6.29 -7.24
N GLU A 50 20.66 -5.47 -7.12
CA GLU A 50 20.65 -4.26 -6.29
C GLU A 50 19.53 -3.29 -6.69
N ALA A 51 19.48 -2.95 -7.98
CA ALA A 51 18.52 -1.96 -8.49
C ALA A 51 17.06 -2.43 -8.35
N ILE A 52 16.82 -3.75 -8.44
CA ILE A 52 15.51 -4.34 -8.16
C ILE A 52 15.21 -4.28 -6.66
N ASP A 53 16.17 -4.58 -5.78
CA ASP A 53 15.95 -4.55 -4.33
C ASP A 53 15.65 -3.14 -3.81
N GLU A 54 16.34 -2.12 -4.34
CA GLU A 54 16.11 -0.70 -4.03
C GLU A 54 14.72 -0.20 -4.47
N SER A 55 14.10 -0.86 -5.46
CA SER A 55 12.74 -0.52 -5.91
C SER A 55 11.64 -0.97 -4.92
N PHE A 56 11.95 -1.68 -3.85
CA PHE A 56 10.94 -2.07 -2.86
C PHE A 56 10.76 -1.01 -1.77
N PRO A 57 9.51 -0.67 -1.37
CA PRO A 57 8.21 -1.20 -1.83
C PRO A 57 7.59 -0.43 -3.02
N ALA A 58 8.15 0.72 -3.39
CA ALA A 58 7.65 1.57 -4.46
C ALA A 58 8.12 1.02 -5.80
N SER A 59 7.36 0.09 -6.40
CA SER A 59 7.69 -0.73 -7.58
C SER A 59 8.05 0.02 -8.90
N ASP A 60 8.75 1.14 -8.82
CA ASP A 60 9.25 1.92 -9.93
C ASP A 60 10.44 1.18 -10.58
N PRO A 61 10.46 1.06 -11.92
CA PRO A 61 11.57 0.41 -12.61
C PRO A 61 12.87 1.23 -12.45
N PRO A 62 14.04 0.57 -12.42
CA PRO A 62 15.32 1.26 -12.29
C PRO A 62 15.55 2.25 -13.44
N GLY A 63 15.82 3.51 -13.10
CA GLY A 63 15.90 4.63 -14.05
C GLY A 63 17.23 4.77 -14.81
N THR A 64 17.87 3.67 -15.21
CA THR A 64 19.24 3.69 -15.78
C THR A 64 19.31 3.55 -17.31
N TYR A 65 18.27 3.98 -18.04
CA TYR A 65 18.23 3.94 -19.52
C TYR A 65 19.10 5.00 -20.19
#